data_AF-A0A344PKY9-F1
#
_entry.id   AF-A0A344PKY9-F1
#
_cell.length_a   1.000
_cell.length_b   1.000
_cell.length_c   1.000
_cell.angle_alpha   90.00
_cell.angle_beta   90.00
_cell.angle_gamma   90.00
#
_symmetry.space_group_name_H-M   'P 1'
#
loop_
_entity.id
_entity.type
_entity.pdbx_description
1 polymer ?
#
loop_
_entity_poly.entity_id
_entity_poly.type
_entity_poly.pdbx_seq_one_letter_code
_entity_poly.pdbx_strand_id
1 'polypeptide(L)'
;MSILARIRAHGGDLTFDQWRPTLVRGRLDDAAIAWVKHHRDAVMTEAWPAYDAWCERAAILEFDAGMTRAEAEAAAYAEVAA
;
A
#
# COMPACT_ATOMS: atom_id res chain seq x y z
N MET A 1 1.36 -16.33 11.26
CA MET A 1 0.80 -16.43 9.90
C MET A 1 0.58 -15.02 9.40
N SER A 2 1.10 -14.68 8.22
CA SER A 2 1.12 -13.29 7.72
C SER A 2 -0.26 -12.84 7.19
N ILE A 3 -0.50 -11.54 7.07
CA ILE A 3 -1.77 -10.99 6.55
C ILE A 3 -1.97 -11.42 5.10
N LEU A 4 -0.92 -11.36 4.27
CA LEU A 4 -0.96 -11.79 2.88
C LEU A 4 -1.20 -13.29 2.74
N ALA A 5 -0.61 -14.10 3.63
CA ALA A 5 -0.88 -15.54 3.66
C ALA A 5 -2.36 -15.82 3.96
N ARG A 6 -2.98 -15.06 4.87
CA ARG A 6 -4.44 -15.15 5.11
C ARG A 6 -5.24 -14.76 3.88
N ILE A 7 -4.92 -13.63 3.24
CA ILE A 7 -5.61 -13.19 2.02
C ILE A 7 -5.57 -14.30 0.95
N ARG A 8 -4.39 -14.87 0.70
CA ARG A 8 -4.18 -15.96 -0.29
C ARG A 8 -4.87 -17.26 0.09
N ALA A 9 -4.93 -17.61 1.37
CA ALA A 9 -5.65 -18.79 1.85
C ALA A 9 -7.16 -18.73 1.51
N HIS A 10 -7.72 -17.53 1.40
CA HIS A 10 -9.10 -17.30 0.95
C HIS A 10 -9.22 -17.04 -0.55
N GLY A 11 -8.16 -17.31 -1.33
CA GLY A 11 -8.13 -17.10 -2.78
C GLY A 11 -8.17 -15.63 -3.20
N GLY A 12 -7.95 -14.70 -2.27
CA GLY A 12 -7.72 -13.30 -2.58
C GLY A 12 -6.25 -13.05 -2.90
N ASP A 13 -5.95 -11.86 -3.42
CA ASP A 13 -4.58 -11.42 -3.65
C ASP A 13 -4.47 -9.90 -3.56
N LEU A 14 -3.25 -9.39 -3.42
CA LEU A 14 -2.97 -7.97 -3.43
C LEU A 14 -2.04 -7.65 -4.60
N THR A 15 -2.57 -6.99 -5.62
CA THR A 15 -1.81 -6.55 -6.79
C THR A 15 -1.47 -5.07 -6.66
N PHE A 16 -0.45 -4.64 -7.40
CA PHE A 16 0.04 -3.27 -7.35
C PHE A 16 0.10 -2.70 -8.76
N ASP A 17 -0.41 -1.47 -8.90
CA ASP A 17 -0.04 -0.56 -9.98
C ASP A 17 0.77 0.57 -9.35
N GLN A 18 2.10 0.47 -9.44
CA GLN A 18 3.03 1.32 -8.69
C GLN A 18 2.76 1.26 -7.17
N TRP A 19 2.61 2.40 -6.48
CA TRP A 19 2.26 2.45 -5.05
C TRP A 19 0.76 2.23 -4.77
N ARG A 20 -0.06 1.97 -5.80
CA ARG A 20 -1.52 1.84 -5.67
C ARG A 20 -1.90 0.36 -5.53
N PRO A 21 -2.29 -0.10 -4.33
CA PRO A 21 -2.72 -1.47 -4.13
C PRO A 21 -4.14 -1.70 -4.67
N THR A 22 -4.36 -2.85 -5.29
CA THR A 22 -5.68 -3.38 -5.65
C THR A 22 -5.89 -4.72 -4.95
N LEU A 23 -6.92 -4.81 -4.10
CA LEU A 23 -7.31 -6.05 -3.45
C LEU A 23 -8.20 -6.89 -4.37
N VAL A 24 -7.70 -8.04 -4.81
CA VAL A 24 -8.50 -9.06 -5.48
C VAL A 24 -9.28 -9.84 -4.42
N ARG A 25 -10.61 -9.76 -4.51
CA ARG A 25 -11.53 -10.26 -3.49
C ARG A 25 -11.41 -11.77 -3.21
N GLY A 26 -11.34 -12.60 -4.24
CA GLY A 26 -11.42 -14.05 -4.07
C GLY A 26 -12.69 -14.48 -3.30
N ARG A 27 -12.51 -15.26 -2.23
CA ARG A 27 -13.59 -15.68 -1.30
C ARG A 27 -13.58 -14.89 0.01
N LEU A 28 -12.96 -13.72 0.05
CA LEU A 28 -13.04 -12.84 1.22
C LEU A 28 -14.47 -12.34 1.39
N ASP A 29 -14.98 -12.43 2.63
CA ASP A 29 -16.25 -11.83 2.99
C ASP A 29 -16.10 -10.30 3.18
N ASP A 30 -17.23 -9.62 3.34
CA ASP A 30 -17.22 -8.15 3.47
C ASP A 30 -16.53 -7.68 4.75
N ALA A 31 -16.60 -8.49 5.82
CA ALA A 31 -15.93 -8.19 7.08
C ALA A 31 -14.40 -8.25 6.94
N ALA A 32 -13.88 -9.24 6.21
CA ALA A 32 -12.47 -9.38 5.90
C ALA A 32 -11.97 -8.22 5.01
N ILE A 33 -12.76 -7.82 4.00
CA ILE A 33 -12.42 -6.67 3.17
C ILE A 33 -12.41 -5.38 3.99
N ALA A 34 -13.41 -5.18 4.86
CA ALA A 34 -13.45 -4.03 5.75
C ALA A 34 -12.25 -4.01 6.70
N TRP A 35 -11.86 -5.17 7.23
CA TRP A 35 -10.67 -5.31 8.06
C TRP A 35 -9.40 -4.93 7.30
N VAL A 36 -9.20 -5.43 6.07
CA VAL A 36 -8.04 -5.09 5.22
C VAL A 36 -7.98 -3.60 4.93
N LYS A 37 -9.13 -2.96 4.64
CA LYS A 37 -9.20 -1.51 4.41
C LYS A 37 -8.84 -0.70 5.67
N HIS A 38 -9.30 -1.14 6.85
CA HIS A 38 -8.99 -0.48 8.11
C HIS A 38 -7.51 -0.63 8.50
N HIS A 39 -6.90 -1.77 8.18
CA HIS A 39 -5.50 -2.08 8.49
C HIS A 39 -4.59 -1.90 7.26
N ARG A 40 -4.90 -0.92 6.41
CA ARG A 40 -4.19 -0.71 5.14
C ARG A 40 -2.68 -0.57 5.35
N ASP A 41 -2.24 0.20 6.33
CA ASP A 41 -0.80 0.44 6.55
C ASP A 41 -0.06 -0.83 6.96
N ALA A 42 -0.66 -1.67 7.81
CA ALA A 42 -0.07 -2.97 8.17
C ALA A 42 0.02 -3.92 6.95
N VAL A 43 -1.01 -3.92 6.10
CA VAL A 43 -1.03 -4.68 4.85
C VAL A 43 0.06 -4.18 3.89
N MET A 44 0.19 -2.87 3.73
CA MET A 44 1.17 -2.24 2.84
C MET A 44 2.60 -2.46 3.34
N THR A 45 2.85 -2.33 4.64
CA THR A 45 4.16 -2.61 5.25
C THR A 45 4.59 -4.05 5.04
N GLU A 46 3.66 -5.01 5.15
CA GLU A 46 3.96 -6.43 4.87
C GLU A 46 4.19 -6.67 3.36
N ALA A 47 3.44 -6.00 2.49
CA ALA A 47 3.46 -6.23 1.05
C ALA A 47 4.57 -5.50 0.30
N TRP A 48 5.01 -4.35 0.81
CA TRP A 48 5.96 -3.48 0.16
C TRP A 48 6.96 -2.95 1.20
N PRO A 49 8.16 -3.54 1.29
CA PRO A 49 9.15 -3.18 2.32
C PRO A 49 9.58 -1.70 2.32
N ALA A 50 9.48 -1.01 1.19
CA ALA A 50 9.81 0.41 1.09
C ALA A 50 8.62 1.34 1.39
N TYR A 51 7.48 0.81 1.83
CA TYR A 51 6.26 1.61 2.08
C TYR A 51 6.48 2.75 3.08
N ASP A 52 7.17 2.49 4.19
CA ASP A 52 7.42 3.51 5.20
C ASP A 52 8.33 4.62 4.67
N ALA A 53 9.41 4.24 3.96
CA ALA A 53 10.32 5.19 3.31
C ALA A 53 9.60 6.02 2.24
N TRP A 54 8.71 5.38 1.47
CA TRP A 54 7.85 6.06 0.51
C TRP A 54 6.93 7.07 1.19
N CYS A 55 6.26 6.69 2.29
CA CYS A 55 5.38 7.58 3.04
C CYS A 55 6.12 8.80 3.59
N GLU A 56 7.30 8.59 4.18
CA GLU A 56 8.14 9.67 4.69
C GLU A 56 8.56 10.60 3.55
N ARG A 57 9.05 10.05 2.44
CA ARG A 57 9.50 10.85 1.31
C ARG A 57 8.37 11.63 0.65
N ALA A 58 7.19 11.03 0.50
CA ALA A 58 6.01 11.70 -0.02
C ALA A 58 5.58 12.85 0.88
N ALA A 59 5.62 12.67 2.21
CA ALA A 59 5.34 13.76 3.15
C ALA A 59 6.35 14.91 3.01
N ILE A 60 7.65 14.60 2.99
CA ILE A 60 8.70 15.62 2.81
C ILE A 60 8.51 16.40 1.51
N LEU A 61 8.24 15.73 0.39
CA LEU A 61 8.06 16.39 -0.91
C LEU A 61 6.79 17.26 -0.96
N GLU A 62 5.72 16.84 -0.29
CA GLU A 62 4.50 17.65 -0.17
C GLU A 62 4.74 18.93 0.64
N PHE A 63 5.39 18.81 1.80
CA PHE A 63 5.59 19.95 2.71
C PHE A 63 6.76 20.85 2.30
N ASP A 64 7.95 20.27 2.08
CA ASP A 64 9.19 21.03 1.89
C ASP A 64 9.37 21.49 0.44
N ALA A 65 8.96 20.65 -0.53
CA ALA A 65 9.02 20.99 -1.95
C ALA A 65 7.74 21.64 -2.48
N GLY A 66 6.70 21.76 -1.65
CA GLY A 66 5.42 22.40 -1.99
C GLY A 66 4.64 21.68 -3.09
N MET A 67 4.90 20.38 -3.29
CA MET A 67 4.21 19.57 -4.30
C MET A 67 2.79 19.25 -3.86
N THR A 68 1.89 18.99 -4.82
CA THR A 68 0.61 18.37 -4.47
C THR A 68 0.85 16.94 -3.97
N ARG A 69 -0.08 16.42 -3.14
CA ARG A 69 0.00 15.03 -2.66
C ARG A 69 0.25 14.02 -3.79
N ALA A 70 -0.44 14.17 -4.92
CA ALA A 70 -0.30 13.25 -6.05
C ALA A 70 1.09 13.31 -6.71
N GLU A 71 1.67 14.51 -6.85
CA GLU A 71 3.03 14.69 -7.37
C GLU A 71 4.08 14.16 -6.40
N ALA A 72 3.91 14.46 -5.10
CA ALA A 72 4.80 14.02 -4.04
C ALA A 72 4.86 12.49 -3.92
N GLU A 73 3.71 11.82 -3.97
CA GLU A 73 3.60 10.36 -3.98
C GLU A 73 4.31 9.73 -5.20
N ALA A 74 4.18 10.35 -6.38
CA ALA A 74 4.80 9.87 -7.61
C ALA A 74 6.32 10.03 -7.60
N ALA A 75 6.80 11.20 -7.17
CA ALA A 75 8.23 11.48 -7.03
C ALA A 75 8.86 10.60 -5.95
N ALA A 76 8.19 10.41 -4.80
CA ALA A 76 8.64 9.51 -3.75
C ALA A 76 8.74 8.06 -4.25
N TYR A 77 7.75 7.58 -5.01
CA TYR A 77 7.80 6.23 -5.57
C TYR A 77 8.97 6.05 -6.53
N ALA A 78 9.20 7.02 -7.42
CA ALA A 78 10.32 6.99 -8.35
C ALA A 78 11.68 6.96 -7.63
N GLU A 79 11.79 7.57 -6.45
CA GLU A 79 13.02 7.58 -5.65
C GLU A 79 13.26 6.26 -4.90
N VAL A 80 12.22 5.70 -4.27
CA VAL A 80 12.37 4.49 -3.42
C VAL A 80 12.25 3.17 -4.18
N ALA A 81 11.74 3.20 -5.42
CA ALA A 81 11.61 2.03 -6.30
C ALA A 81 12.79 1.88 -7.29
N ALA A 82 13.75 2.82 -7.28
CA ALA A 82 15.00 2.75 -8.05
C ALA A 82 16.03 1.83 -7.39
#